data_AF-A0AAF0KSR7-F1
#
_entry.id   AF-A0AAF0KSR7-F1
#
_cell.length_a   1.000
_cell.length_b   1.000
_cell.length_c   1.000
_cell.angle_alpha   90.00
_cell.angle_beta   90.00
_cell.angle_gamma   90.00
#
_symmetry.space_group_name_H-M   'P 1'
#
loop_
_entity.id
_entity.type
_entity.pdbx_description
1 polymer ?
#
loop_
_entity_poly.entity_id
_entity_poly.type
_entity_poly.pdbx_seq_one_letter_code
_entity_poly.pdbx_strand_id
1 'polypeptide(L)'
;MSPSDIHNKHQEIGEITARAGFILRQLRDSLQQLGLDKTIADVAGSIPNARERLGYVVTMTREAAEGVINSVEITQPLQTELEEKAEKLTQRWDATSGTSLDKEQTQALAADTVALLDDVPRITGLTQQQLHAIMMSQGFQDLTGQIVQAMMAVLNQAEQQLIQVIRDNTGSHSTADRAAPSKPASASETPASQDDVDDLLASLGM
;
A
#
# COMPACT_ATOMS: atom_id res chain seq x y z
N MET A 1 23.09 -36.46 -40.84
CA MET A 1 21.88 -37.06 -40.24
C MET A 1 21.14 -37.79 -41.35
N SER A 2 20.90 -39.09 -41.21
CA SER A 2 20.19 -39.86 -42.24
C SER A 2 18.69 -39.60 -42.16
N PRO A 3 17.93 -39.71 -43.27
CA PRO A 3 16.46 -39.53 -43.28
C PRO A 3 15.72 -40.40 -42.25
N SER A 4 16.28 -41.58 -41.95
CA SER A 4 15.77 -42.54 -40.97
C SER A 4 15.90 -42.06 -39.51
N ASP A 5 16.95 -41.29 -39.19
CA ASP A 5 17.16 -40.75 -37.84
C ASP A 5 16.17 -39.62 -37.52
N ILE A 6 15.74 -38.87 -38.54
CA ILE A 6 14.74 -37.79 -38.41
C ILE A 6 13.34 -38.38 -38.21
N HIS A 7 13.02 -39.50 -38.89
CA HIS A 7 11.76 -40.21 -38.76
C HIS A 7 11.61 -40.88 -37.37
N ASN A 8 12.67 -41.53 -36.88
CA ASN A 8 12.67 -42.17 -35.56
C ASN A 8 12.55 -41.15 -34.41
N LYS A 9 13.23 -40.00 -34.53
CA LYS A 9 13.13 -38.92 -33.55
C LYS A 9 11.76 -38.23 -33.54
N HIS A 10 11.10 -38.12 -34.70
CA HIS A 10 9.70 -37.66 -34.78
C HIS A 10 8.73 -38.64 -34.11
N GLN A 11 8.99 -39.94 -34.22
CA GLN A 11 8.16 -40.98 -33.61
C GLN A 11 8.33 -41.01 -32.08
N GLU A 12 9.55 -40.88 -31.57
CA GLU A 12 9.83 -40.71 -30.12
C GLU A 12 9.18 -39.45 -29.54
N ILE A 13 9.30 -38.31 -30.23
CA ILE A 13 8.64 -37.06 -29.79
C ILE A 13 7.11 -37.24 -29.80
N GLY A 14 6.56 -37.93 -30.80
CA GLY A 14 5.15 -38.29 -30.86
C GLY A 14 4.68 -39.14 -29.69
N GLU A 15 5.43 -40.18 -29.33
CA GLU A 15 5.13 -41.06 -28.20
C GLU A 15 5.24 -40.34 -26.84
N ILE A 16 6.27 -39.51 -26.66
CA ILE A 16 6.45 -38.70 -25.43
C ILE A 16 5.31 -37.68 -25.32
N THR A 17 4.92 -37.03 -26.40
CA THR A 17 3.81 -36.06 -26.42
C THR A 17 2.47 -36.74 -26.16
N ALA A 18 2.26 -37.93 -26.73
CA ALA A 18 1.06 -38.73 -26.50
C ALA A 18 0.95 -39.19 -25.03
N ARG A 19 2.08 -39.60 -24.43
CA ARG A 19 2.13 -40.01 -23.03
C ARG A 19 1.97 -38.84 -22.07
N ALA A 20 2.57 -37.69 -22.37
CA ALA A 20 2.33 -36.44 -21.64
C ALA A 20 0.84 -36.02 -21.74
N GLY A 21 0.24 -36.13 -22.93
CA GLY A 21 -1.18 -35.85 -23.15
C GLY A 21 -2.12 -36.80 -22.39
N PHE A 22 -1.76 -38.08 -22.28
CA PHE A 22 -2.49 -39.05 -21.47
C PHE A 22 -2.41 -38.71 -19.98
N ILE A 23 -1.21 -38.40 -19.46
CA ILE A 23 -1.02 -38.01 -18.05
C ILE A 23 -1.77 -36.71 -17.74
N LEU A 24 -1.74 -35.71 -18.64
CA LEU A 24 -2.49 -34.46 -18.49
C LEU A 24 -4.01 -34.69 -18.45
N ARG A 25 -4.54 -35.60 -19.29
CA ARG A 25 -5.96 -35.97 -19.22
C ARG A 25 -6.29 -36.73 -17.95
N GLN A 26 -5.46 -37.67 -17.54
CA GLN A 26 -5.69 -38.42 -16.29
C GLN A 26 -5.64 -37.51 -15.06
N LEU A 27 -4.74 -36.52 -15.04
CA LEU A 27 -4.69 -35.47 -14.03
C LEU A 27 -5.96 -34.61 -14.08
N ARG A 28 -6.37 -34.15 -15.26
CA ARG A 28 -7.59 -33.35 -15.45
C ARG A 28 -8.85 -34.10 -15.02
N ASP A 29 -8.98 -35.36 -15.40
CA ASP A 29 -10.14 -36.19 -15.09
C ASP A 29 -10.19 -36.51 -13.60
N SER A 30 -9.02 -36.69 -12.95
CA SER A 30 -8.91 -36.78 -11.48
C SER A 30 -9.34 -35.47 -10.81
N LEU A 31 -8.85 -34.32 -11.29
CA LEU A 31 -9.24 -33.00 -10.78
C LEU A 31 -10.74 -32.72 -10.95
N GLN A 32 -11.35 -33.17 -12.05
CA GLN A 32 -12.80 -33.07 -12.29
C GLN A 32 -13.61 -34.00 -11.39
N GLN A 33 -13.19 -35.25 -11.21
CA GLN A 33 -13.87 -36.20 -10.31
C GLN A 33 -13.83 -35.76 -8.85
N LEU A 34 -12.79 -35.01 -8.46
CA LEU A 34 -12.60 -34.47 -7.13
C LEU A 34 -13.28 -33.10 -6.92
N GLY A 35 -13.90 -32.51 -7.95
CA GLY A 35 -14.52 -31.17 -7.86
C GLY A 35 -13.54 -30.01 -7.65
N LEU A 36 -12.24 -30.26 -7.85
CA LEU A 36 -11.13 -29.32 -7.63
C LEU A 36 -10.93 -28.38 -8.83
N ASP A 37 -11.46 -28.74 -9.99
CA ASP A 37 -11.39 -27.97 -11.23
C ASP A 37 -12.04 -26.59 -11.08
N LYS A 38 -13.21 -26.51 -10.42
CA LYS A 38 -13.90 -25.25 -10.16
C LYS A 38 -13.17 -24.37 -9.14
N THR A 39 -12.70 -24.95 -8.04
CA THR A 39 -12.00 -24.19 -6.99
C THR A 39 -10.69 -23.59 -7.50
N ILE A 40 -9.90 -24.36 -8.24
CA ILE A 40 -8.64 -23.86 -8.83
C ILE A 40 -8.92 -22.83 -9.93
N ALA A 41 -9.95 -23.04 -10.75
CA ALA A 41 -10.36 -22.08 -11.77
C ALA A 41 -10.83 -20.75 -11.16
N ASP A 42 -11.58 -20.78 -10.06
CA ASP A 42 -12.06 -19.58 -9.36
C ASP A 42 -10.89 -18.79 -8.73
N VAL A 43 -9.94 -19.47 -8.06
CA VAL A 43 -8.72 -18.82 -7.54
C VAL A 43 -7.89 -18.24 -8.67
N ALA A 44 -7.67 -19.01 -9.75
CA ALA A 44 -6.90 -18.54 -10.90
C ALA A 44 -7.58 -17.33 -11.59
N GLY A 45 -8.92 -17.28 -11.57
CA GLY A 45 -9.71 -16.17 -12.09
C GLY A 45 -9.66 -14.90 -11.25
N SER A 46 -9.41 -15.00 -9.93
CA SER A 46 -9.36 -13.84 -9.03
C SER A 46 -8.00 -13.14 -8.98
N ILE A 47 -6.90 -13.86 -9.26
CA ILE A 47 -5.53 -13.32 -9.26
C ILE A 47 -5.33 -12.12 -10.23
N PRO A 48 -5.82 -12.14 -11.48
CA PRO A 48 -5.67 -11.00 -12.38
C PRO A 48 -6.38 -9.73 -11.88
N ASN A 49 -7.60 -9.87 -11.36
CA ASN A 49 -8.40 -8.77 -10.78
C ASN A 49 -7.71 -8.22 -9.52
N ALA A 50 -7.16 -9.10 -8.69
CA ALA A 50 -6.32 -8.71 -7.57
C ALA A 50 -5.12 -7.85 -8.05
N ARG A 51 -4.34 -8.36 -9.00
CA ARG A 51 -3.18 -7.62 -9.52
C ARG A 51 -3.53 -6.24 -10.08
N GLU A 52 -4.66 -6.12 -10.78
CA GLU A 52 -5.14 -4.84 -11.31
C GLU A 52 -5.46 -3.83 -10.19
N ARG A 53 -6.16 -4.28 -9.14
CA ARG A 53 -6.48 -3.46 -7.97
C ARG A 53 -5.25 -3.00 -7.20
N LEU A 54 -4.25 -3.87 -7.01
CA LEU A 54 -2.96 -3.47 -6.40
C LEU A 54 -2.20 -2.49 -7.30
N GLY A 55 -2.23 -2.69 -8.62
CA GLY A 55 -1.68 -1.75 -9.58
C GLY A 55 -2.32 -0.36 -9.45
N TYR A 56 -3.65 -0.32 -9.28
CA TYR A 56 -4.37 0.92 -9.04
C TYR A 56 -3.96 1.59 -7.72
N VAL A 57 -3.82 0.83 -6.63
CA VAL A 57 -3.29 1.36 -5.36
C VAL A 57 -1.91 1.99 -5.53
N VAL A 58 -0.99 1.33 -6.25
CA VAL A 58 0.35 1.87 -6.48
C VAL A 58 0.31 3.19 -7.26
N THR A 59 -0.56 3.29 -8.28
CA THR A 59 -0.74 4.53 -9.05
C THR A 59 -1.31 5.65 -8.17
N MET A 60 -2.37 5.35 -7.42
CA MET A 60 -3.01 6.30 -6.51
C MET A 60 -2.05 6.81 -5.43
N THR A 61 -1.24 5.93 -4.83
CA THR A 61 -0.22 6.32 -3.85
C THR A 61 0.85 7.22 -4.47
N ARG A 62 1.25 6.97 -5.73
CA ARG A 62 2.22 7.80 -6.43
C ARG A 62 1.66 9.21 -6.69
N GLU A 63 0.43 9.30 -7.18
CA GLU A 63 -0.23 10.58 -7.46
C GLU A 63 -0.41 11.42 -6.19
N ALA A 64 -0.80 10.78 -5.08
CA ALA A 64 -0.90 11.46 -3.79
C ALA A 64 0.47 11.98 -3.30
N ALA A 65 1.52 11.16 -3.39
CA ALA A 65 2.87 11.56 -3.01
C ALA A 65 3.40 12.72 -3.86
N GLU A 66 3.17 12.68 -5.18
CA GLU A 66 3.54 13.73 -6.11
C GLU A 66 2.79 15.04 -5.80
N GLY A 67 1.51 14.97 -5.46
CA GLY A 67 0.71 16.12 -5.02
C GLY A 67 1.25 16.78 -3.74
N VAL A 68 1.69 15.97 -2.76
CA VAL A 68 2.33 16.47 -1.53
C VAL A 68 3.65 17.16 -1.84
N ILE A 69 4.52 16.52 -2.63
CA ILE A 69 5.83 17.07 -3.00
C ILE A 69 5.65 18.41 -3.71
N ASN A 70 4.77 18.49 -4.70
CA ASN A 70 4.50 19.73 -5.44
C ASN A 70 3.98 20.85 -4.51
N SER A 71 3.10 20.51 -3.57
CA SER A 71 2.58 21.48 -2.59
C SER A 71 3.70 22.02 -1.68
N VAL A 72 4.64 21.16 -1.29
CA VAL A 72 5.83 21.55 -0.51
C VAL A 72 6.77 22.41 -1.35
N GLU A 73 7.06 22.04 -2.60
CA GLU A 73 7.93 22.80 -3.51
C GLU A 73 7.42 24.22 -3.76
N ILE A 74 6.10 24.43 -3.79
CA ILE A 74 5.49 25.76 -3.91
C ILE A 74 5.61 26.55 -2.60
N THR A 75 5.37 25.90 -1.46
CA THR A 75 5.22 26.58 -0.17
C THR A 75 6.55 26.93 0.48
N GLN A 76 7.53 26.03 0.38
CA GLN A 76 8.84 26.16 1.01
C GLN A 76 9.56 27.48 0.65
N PRO A 77 9.72 27.87 -0.63
CA PRO A 77 10.42 29.12 -0.97
C PRO A 77 9.69 30.36 -0.45
N LEU A 78 8.35 30.35 -0.41
CA LEU A 78 7.56 31.47 0.13
C LEU A 78 7.80 31.64 1.63
N GLN A 79 7.90 30.54 2.37
CA GLN A 79 8.18 30.56 3.81
C GLN A 79 9.61 31.02 4.10
N THR A 80 10.58 30.54 3.33
CA THR A 80 11.99 30.99 3.45
C THR A 80 12.13 32.48 3.15
N GLU A 81 11.46 32.99 2.11
CA GLU A 81 11.47 34.42 1.79
C GLU A 81 10.86 35.26 2.93
N LEU A 82 9.75 34.80 3.50
CA LEU A 82 9.08 35.48 4.61
C LEU A 82 9.95 35.50 5.88
N GLU A 83 10.57 34.36 6.21
CA GLU A 83 11.51 34.23 7.33
C GLU A 83 12.71 35.16 7.18
N GLU A 84 13.36 35.15 6.01
CA GLU A 84 14.51 36.03 5.76
C GLU A 84 14.15 37.51 5.87
N LYS A 85 12.99 37.93 5.33
CA LYS A 85 12.52 39.32 5.43
C LYS A 85 12.25 39.71 6.88
N ALA A 86 11.60 38.84 7.65
CA ALA A 86 11.31 39.06 9.06
C ALA A 86 12.58 39.15 9.90
N GLU A 87 13.56 38.27 9.68
CA GLU A 87 14.84 38.28 10.40
C GLU A 87 15.64 39.55 10.11
N LYS A 88 15.77 39.93 8.83
CA LYS A 88 16.44 41.17 8.41
C LYS A 88 15.81 42.41 9.04
N LEU A 89 14.47 42.47 9.10
CA LEU A 89 13.76 43.58 9.72
C LEU A 89 13.95 43.61 11.24
N THR A 90 13.89 42.45 11.90
CA THR A 90 14.13 42.32 13.35
C THR A 90 15.53 42.83 13.71
N GLN A 91 16.56 42.39 12.98
CA GLN A 91 17.93 42.85 13.19
C GLN A 91 18.07 44.38 13.02
N ARG A 92 17.36 44.98 12.07
CA ARG A 92 17.36 46.45 11.87
C ARG A 92 16.66 47.19 13.01
N TRP A 93 15.55 46.66 13.51
CA TRP A 93 14.86 47.21 14.69
C TRP A 93 15.71 47.10 15.96
N ASP A 94 16.42 45.99 16.14
CA ASP A 94 17.33 45.81 17.27
C ASP A 94 18.53 46.77 17.21
N ALA A 95 19.14 46.94 16.02
CA ALA A 95 20.26 47.86 15.83
C ALA A 95 19.89 49.34 16.08
N THR A 96 18.60 49.66 16.04
CA THR A 96 18.08 51.02 16.22
C THR A 96 17.58 51.28 17.64
N SER A 97 17.49 50.22 18.46
CA SER A 97 17.21 50.27 19.89
C SER A 97 18.44 50.81 20.66
N GLY A 98 18.71 52.11 20.53
CA GLY A 98 19.83 52.79 21.20
C GLY A 98 20.58 53.81 20.34
N THR A 99 20.29 53.87 19.05
CA THR A 99 20.90 54.81 18.10
C THR A 99 19.81 55.72 17.53
N SER A 100 20.03 57.04 17.52
CA SER A 100 19.11 57.95 16.84
C SER A 100 19.23 57.76 15.34
N LEU A 101 18.20 57.17 14.73
CA LEU A 101 18.05 57.14 13.28
C LEU A 101 17.78 58.54 12.74
N ASP A 102 18.23 58.80 11.51
CA ASP A 102 17.71 59.94 10.76
C ASP A 102 16.30 59.64 10.22
N LYS A 103 15.58 60.70 9.84
CA LYS A 103 14.21 60.63 9.33
C LYS A 103 14.10 59.72 8.11
N GLU A 104 15.07 59.75 7.20
CA GLU A 104 15.08 58.93 5.99
C GLU A 104 15.20 57.43 6.33
N GLN A 105 16.09 57.07 7.25
CA GLN A 105 16.30 55.69 7.69
C GLN A 105 15.08 55.13 8.43
N THR A 106 14.43 55.96 9.25
CA THR A 106 13.20 55.60 9.97
C THR A 106 12.05 55.37 8.98
N GLN A 107 11.92 56.23 7.97
CA GLN A 107 10.89 56.10 6.95
C GLN A 107 11.10 54.86 6.08
N ALA A 108 12.35 54.54 5.72
CA ALA A 108 12.68 53.30 5.00
C ALA A 108 12.36 52.05 5.84
N LEU A 109 12.74 52.02 7.12
CA LEU A 109 12.45 50.88 8.01
C LEU A 109 10.94 50.68 8.20
N ALA A 110 10.18 51.76 8.35
CA ALA A 110 8.72 51.70 8.44
C ALA A 110 8.09 51.18 7.14
N ALA A 111 8.56 51.66 5.97
CA ALA A 111 8.06 51.21 4.67
C ALA A 111 8.31 49.71 4.45
N ASP A 112 9.52 49.24 4.76
CA ASP A 112 9.87 47.82 4.64
C ASP A 112 9.07 46.94 5.61
N THR A 113 8.80 47.45 6.83
CA THR A 113 7.94 46.76 7.81
C THR A 113 6.49 46.65 7.31
N VAL A 114 5.93 47.72 6.74
CA VAL A 114 4.58 47.69 6.15
C VAL A 114 4.53 46.72 4.97
N ALA A 115 5.55 46.71 4.10
CA ALA A 115 5.62 45.78 2.99
C ALA A 115 5.64 44.30 3.46
N LEU A 116 6.37 43.99 4.54
CA LEU A 116 6.32 42.66 5.14
C LEU A 116 4.92 42.32 5.66
N LEU A 117 4.27 43.26 6.35
CA LEU A 117 2.92 43.06 6.89
C LEU A 117 1.88 42.85 5.79
N ASP A 118 2.05 43.47 4.61
CA ASP A 118 1.21 43.26 3.44
C ASP A 118 1.48 41.88 2.77
N ASP A 119 2.71 41.38 2.82
CA ASP A 119 3.10 40.07 2.28
C ASP A 119 2.60 38.90 3.14
N VAL A 120 2.50 39.06 4.46
CA VAL A 120 2.12 37.99 5.40
C VAL A 120 0.77 37.34 5.05
N PRO A 121 -0.36 38.07 4.88
CA PRO A 121 -1.64 37.47 4.52
C PRO A 121 -1.59 36.71 3.19
N ARG A 122 -0.81 37.20 2.22
CA ARG A 122 -0.66 36.56 0.91
C ARG A 122 0.06 35.23 1.03
N ILE A 123 1.22 35.20 1.71
CA ILE A 123 2.04 33.98 1.86
C ILE A 123 1.34 32.95 2.75
N THR A 124 0.72 33.38 3.85
CA THR A 124 -0.03 32.49 4.74
C THR A 124 -1.28 31.94 4.06
N GLY A 125 -2.00 32.75 3.27
CA GLY A 125 -3.14 32.30 2.47
C GLY A 125 -2.75 31.25 1.42
N LEU A 126 -1.65 31.46 0.70
CA LEU A 126 -1.11 30.48 -0.26
C LEU A 126 -0.69 29.19 0.45
N THR A 127 0.01 29.30 1.58
CA THR A 127 0.40 28.15 2.40
C THR A 127 -0.82 27.34 2.83
N GLN A 128 -1.87 28.02 3.30
CA GLN A 128 -3.11 27.36 3.70
C GLN A 128 -3.80 26.66 2.53
N GLN A 129 -3.82 27.26 1.34
CA GLN A 129 -4.34 26.61 0.13
C GLN A 129 -3.56 25.33 -0.20
N GLN A 130 -2.23 25.34 -0.11
CA GLN A 130 -1.41 24.15 -0.36
C GLN A 130 -1.63 23.07 0.72
N LEU A 131 -1.74 23.45 2.00
CA LEU A 131 -2.08 22.50 3.07
C LEU A 131 -3.49 21.88 2.87
N HIS A 132 -4.45 22.66 2.36
CA HIS A 132 -5.76 22.13 1.97
C HIS A 132 -5.67 21.18 0.77
N ALA A 133 -4.82 21.46 -0.22
CA ALA A 133 -4.59 20.56 -1.35
C ALA A 133 -3.98 19.23 -0.87
N ILE A 134 -3.01 19.28 0.04
CA ILE A 134 -2.44 18.10 0.73
C ILE A 134 -3.55 17.35 1.48
N MET A 135 -4.40 18.04 2.24
CA MET A 135 -5.49 17.40 2.99
C MET A 135 -6.56 16.78 2.06
N MET A 136 -6.86 17.39 0.92
CA MET A 136 -7.78 16.79 -0.07
C MET A 136 -7.19 15.55 -0.72
N SER A 137 -5.85 15.45 -0.83
CA SER A 137 -5.19 14.21 -1.23
C SER A 137 -5.34 13.07 -0.20
N GLN A 138 -5.88 13.33 1.01
CA GLN A 138 -6.14 12.31 2.02
C GLN A 138 -7.30 11.37 1.66
N GLY A 139 -8.18 11.76 0.72
CA GLY A 139 -9.17 10.85 0.12
C GLY A 139 -8.53 9.62 -0.57
N PHE A 140 -7.23 9.69 -0.90
CA PHE A 140 -6.47 8.56 -1.42
C PHE A 140 -6.18 7.49 -0.36
N GLN A 141 -5.98 7.85 0.91
CA GLN A 141 -5.67 6.87 1.97
C GLN A 141 -6.89 5.97 2.27
N ASP A 142 -8.10 6.54 2.27
CA ASP A 142 -9.34 5.77 2.49
C ASP A 142 -9.58 4.78 1.33
N LEU A 143 -9.42 5.25 0.10
CA LEU A 143 -9.66 4.41 -1.08
C LEU A 143 -8.59 3.33 -1.25
N THR A 144 -7.31 3.65 -0.98
CA THR A 144 -6.23 2.64 -0.98
C THR A 144 -6.41 1.64 0.16
N GLY A 145 -6.83 2.07 1.35
CA GLY A 145 -7.14 1.21 2.48
C GLY A 145 -8.26 0.21 2.17
N GLN A 146 -9.36 0.68 1.58
CA GLN A 146 -10.47 -0.17 1.15
C GLN A 146 -10.04 -1.21 0.11
N ILE A 147 -9.20 -0.82 -0.86
CA ILE A 147 -8.71 -1.74 -1.89
C ILE A 147 -7.76 -2.79 -1.30
N VAL A 148 -6.87 -2.39 -0.40
CA VAL A 148 -5.97 -3.32 0.30
C VAL A 148 -6.78 -4.28 1.18
N GLN A 149 -7.82 -3.82 1.86
CA GLN A 149 -8.70 -4.67 2.66
C GLN A 149 -9.48 -5.67 1.79
N ALA A 150 -10.02 -5.22 0.66
CA ALA A 150 -10.64 -6.10 -0.33
C ALA A 150 -9.64 -7.14 -0.88
N MET A 151 -8.37 -6.75 -1.03
CA MET A 151 -7.31 -7.66 -1.46
C MET A 151 -7.01 -8.74 -0.43
N MET A 152 -6.90 -8.34 0.84
CA MET A 152 -6.69 -9.29 1.94
C MET A 152 -7.82 -10.31 1.99
N ALA A 153 -9.07 -9.90 1.75
CA ALA A 153 -10.19 -10.83 1.67
C ALA A 153 -10.03 -11.85 0.52
N VAL A 154 -9.61 -11.42 -0.67
CA VAL A 154 -9.36 -12.32 -1.82
C VAL A 154 -8.21 -13.30 -1.53
N LEU A 155 -7.12 -12.82 -0.91
CA LEU A 155 -5.99 -13.67 -0.53
C LEU A 155 -6.38 -14.70 0.53
N ASN A 156 -7.12 -14.28 1.57
CA ASN A 156 -7.62 -15.19 2.60
C ASN A 156 -8.57 -16.24 2.02
N GLN A 157 -9.42 -15.87 1.06
CA GLN A 157 -10.30 -16.82 0.39
C GLN A 157 -9.51 -17.83 -0.45
N ALA A 158 -8.50 -17.38 -1.20
CA ALA A 158 -7.62 -18.25 -1.97
C ALA A 158 -6.83 -19.20 -1.06
N GLU A 159 -6.33 -18.72 0.08
CA GLU A 159 -5.61 -19.51 1.07
C GLU A 159 -6.51 -20.60 1.68
N GLN A 160 -7.72 -20.25 2.13
CA GLN A 160 -8.66 -21.21 2.69
C GLN A 160 -9.04 -22.30 1.68
N GLN A 161 -9.27 -21.91 0.42
CA GLN A 161 -9.57 -22.84 -0.67
C GLN A 161 -8.39 -23.79 -0.92
N LEU A 162 -7.16 -23.28 -0.98
CA LEU A 162 -5.95 -24.11 -1.16
C LEU A 162 -5.72 -25.06 0.04
N ILE A 163 -5.92 -24.60 1.29
CA ILE A 163 -5.84 -25.45 2.48
C ILE A 163 -6.87 -26.57 2.43
N GLN A 164 -8.09 -26.28 1.98
CA GLN A 164 -9.14 -27.29 1.83
C GLN A 164 -8.77 -28.34 0.77
N VAL A 165 -8.25 -27.91 -0.38
CA VAL A 165 -7.71 -28.82 -1.41
C VAL A 165 -6.62 -29.75 -0.84
N ILE A 166 -5.68 -29.20 -0.05
CA ILE A 166 -4.60 -29.99 0.56
C ILE A 166 -5.14 -30.97 1.62
N ARG A 167 -6.12 -30.55 2.42
CA ARG A 167 -6.74 -31.40 3.45
C ARG A 167 -7.50 -32.56 2.83
N ASP A 168 -8.29 -32.30 1.80
CA ASP A 168 -9.06 -33.33 1.10
C ASP A 168 -8.13 -34.33 0.39
N ASN A 169 -6.97 -33.88 -0.08
CA ASN A 169 -5.95 -34.73 -0.70
C ASN A 169 -5.15 -35.57 0.32
N THR A 170 -4.83 -35.01 1.49
CA THR A 170 -4.13 -35.73 2.58
C THR A 170 -5.04 -36.71 3.34
N GLY A 171 -6.36 -36.48 3.37
CA GLY A 171 -7.35 -37.41 3.93
C GLY A 171 -7.56 -38.68 3.10
N SER A 172 -7.32 -38.64 1.79
CA SER A 172 -7.54 -39.79 0.89
C SER A 172 -6.39 -40.81 0.88
N HIS A 173 -5.27 -40.55 1.56
CA HIS A 173 -4.12 -41.46 1.67
C HIS A 173 -3.96 -42.13 3.04
N SER A 174 -4.95 -42.04 3.93
CA SER A 174 -4.90 -42.74 5.22
C SER A 174 -5.64 -44.08 5.18
N THR A 175 -5.03 -45.08 4.53
CA THR A 175 -5.24 -46.47 4.94
C THR A 175 -4.12 -46.87 5.89
N ALA A 176 -4.52 -47.30 7.08
CA ALA A 176 -3.74 -47.99 8.11
C ALA A 176 -2.91 -47.12 9.08
N ASP A 177 -3.50 -47.00 10.27
CA ASP A 177 -2.86 -47.19 11.57
C ASP A 177 -1.94 -46.08 12.10
N ARG A 178 -2.51 -45.21 12.92
CA ARG A 178 -1.80 -44.71 14.11
C ARG A 178 -2.78 -44.16 15.15
N ALA A 179 -2.68 -44.79 16.33
CA ALA A 179 -3.37 -44.48 17.57
C ALA A 179 -3.46 -42.97 17.85
N ALA A 180 -4.62 -42.57 18.37
CA ALA A 180 -4.84 -41.27 18.98
C ALA A 180 -3.75 -40.95 20.02
N PRO A 181 -3.16 -39.74 19.98
CA PRO A 181 -2.65 -39.11 21.19
C PRO A 181 -3.63 -38.01 21.62
N SER A 182 -3.88 -38.04 22.93
CA SER A 182 -4.65 -37.09 23.70
C SER A 182 -4.26 -35.63 23.42
N LYS A 183 -5.27 -34.75 23.39
CA LYS A 183 -5.13 -33.28 23.42
C LYS A 183 -4.01 -32.82 24.38
N PRO A 184 -3.19 -31.83 23.99
CA PRO A 184 -2.83 -30.76 24.89
C PRO A 184 -3.77 -29.58 24.65
N ALA A 185 -4.22 -28.96 25.74
CA ALA A 185 -4.97 -27.72 25.70
C ALA A 185 -4.10 -26.61 25.10
N SER A 186 -4.47 -26.09 23.94
CA SER A 186 -3.90 -24.87 23.38
C SER A 186 -4.91 -23.75 23.60
N ALA A 187 -4.45 -22.71 24.31
CA ALA A 187 -5.19 -21.50 24.59
C ALA A 187 -5.73 -20.90 23.29
N SER A 188 -7.00 -20.52 23.33
CA SER A 188 -7.68 -19.76 22.29
C SER A 188 -7.02 -18.39 22.16
N GLU A 189 -6.10 -18.23 21.20
CA GLU A 189 -5.75 -16.91 20.69
C GLU A 189 -6.94 -16.41 19.89
N THR A 190 -7.78 -15.65 20.58
CA THR A 190 -8.89 -14.89 20.00
C THR A 190 -8.29 -13.64 19.37
N PRO A 191 -8.69 -13.23 18.16
CA PRO A 191 -8.25 -11.96 17.59
C PRO A 191 -8.67 -10.83 18.52
N ALA A 192 -7.70 -10.05 19.01
CA ALA A 192 -7.92 -8.91 19.90
C ALA A 192 -8.98 -8.00 19.28
N SER A 193 -10.07 -7.83 20.01
CA SER A 193 -11.18 -6.96 19.61
C SER A 193 -10.89 -5.54 20.08
N GLN A 194 -11.47 -4.55 19.40
CA GLN A 194 -11.29 -3.11 19.70
C GLN A 194 -11.54 -2.78 21.19
N ASP A 195 -12.39 -3.55 21.87
CA ASP A 195 -12.69 -3.42 23.29
C ASP A 195 -11.48 -3.73 24.20
N ASP A 196 -10.58 -4.63 23.78
CA ASP A 196 -9.37 -4.99 24.54
C ASP A 196 -8.33 -3.85 24.52
N VAL A 197 -8.41 -2.95 23.54
CA VAL A 197 -7.54 -1.78 23.43
C VAL A 197 -8.01 -0.67 24.37
N ASP A 198 -9.32 -0.47 24.51
CA ASP A 198 -9.90 0.50 25.43
C ASP A 198 -9.67 0.11 26.90
N ASP A 199 -9.70 -1.19 27.22
CA ASP A 199 -9.37 -1.69 28.56
C ASP A 199 -7.88 -1.51 28.90
N LEU A 200 -6.98 -1.65 27.92
CA LEU A 200 -5.56 -1.37 28.11
C LEU A 200 -5.28 0.12 28.31
N LEU A 201 -6.00 1.00 27.62
CA LEU A 201 -5.91 2.45 27.80
C LEU A 201 -6.45 2.90 29.16
N ALA A 202 -7.54 2.30 29.64
CA ALA A 202 -8.06 2.53 30.99
C ALA A 202 -7.10 2.05 32.09
N SER A 203 -6.34 0.96 31.84
CA SER A 203 -5.36 0.43 32.79
C SER A 203 -4.07 1.27 32.90
N LEU A 204 -3.73 2.06 31.87
CA LEU A 204 -2.53 2.90 31.85
C LEU A 204 -2.75 4.30 32.45
N GLY A 205 -3.97 4.61 32.91
CA GLY A 205 -4.23 5.76 33.78
C GLY A 205 -4.04 7.12 33.10
N MET A 206 -4.78 7.37 32.03
CA MET A 206 -5.21 8.73 31.64
C MET A 206 -6.70 8.87 31.87
#